data_AF-A0A2P2HYE8-F1
#
_entry.id   AF-A0A2P2HYE8-F1
#
_cell.length_a   1.000
_cell.length_b   1.000
_cell.length_c   1.000
_cell.angle_alpha   90.00
_cell.angle_beta   90.00
_cell.angle_gamma   90.00
#
_symmetry.space_group_name_H-M   'P 1'
#
loop_
_entity.id
_entity.type
_entity.pdbx_description
1 polymer ?
#
loop_
_entity_poly.entity_id
_entity_poly.type
_entity_poly.pdbx_seq_one_letter_code
_entity_poly.pdbx_strand_id
1 'polypeptide(L)'
;MASLGRQLVCIACRNNASIISGALSRGQLITRQSRGLTLSLSRGKRFTESKFIGFKVPPRQPITDLVTHSSIYDGPDPAPAFLDPRVQTILQRLTGCDHEKVFRHRKIRYIKPPTYVFMTDLELKKVTDEATRKAASLLIMPPVLSVKKDATVVLDKDPAIKGHYKSKFVFTDISLGVPDNKRLIVTRETDGTLREANTDERRRMNEIYNPRYGRSIVLPELFSAARLKDVLAQGEYEFVLDKTCMQLEPDEALFQSVIATTYDAIDEQQHYDVLLSTRYYGTMLFYFVWHKRADAIIVDMIDKDRMTAAGEIVTLFMLIHPTSGTATAAAGLEQPLQLVQKYIAEDCADKSGLELMLLRHEELQRNKRQFSDGAIAAHGL
;
A
#
# COMPACT_ATOMS: atom_id res chain seq x y z
N MET A 1 14.86 15.50 -32.98
CA MET A 1 14.75 14.98 -31.59
C MET A 1 15.24 16.05 -30.65
N ALA A 2 14.47 16.44 -29.63
CA ALA A 2 14.91 17.44 -28.65
C ALA A 2 15.57 16.76 -27.44
N SER A 3 16.82 17.10 -27.15
CA SER A 3 17.49 16.64 -25.93
C SER A 3 16.98 17.44 -24.72
N LEU A 4 15.89 16.96 -24.11
CA LEU A 4 15.45 17.39 -22.78
C LEU A 4 16.58 17.11 -21.77
N GLY A 5 17.34 18.16 -21.43
CA GLY A 5 18.44 18.07 -20.49
C GLY A 5 17.94 17.72 -19.09
N ARG A 6 18.46 16.63 -18.52
CA ARG A 6 18.14 16.24 -17.13
C ARG A 6 18.62 17.31 -16.17
N GLN A 7 17.77 17.67 -15.21
CA GLN A 7 18.10 18.64 -14.17
C GLN A 7 18.37 17.89 -12.87
N LEU A 8 19.61 17.95 -12.40
CA LEU A 8 20.05 17.32 -11.15
C LEU A 8 20.15 18.38 -10.05
N VAL A 9 19.46 18.17 -8.93
CA VAL A 9 19.53 19.03 -7.74
C VAL A 9 20.10 18.23 -6.56
N CYS A 10 20.91 18.89 -5.73
CA CYS A 10 21.67 18.27 -4.65
C CYS A 10 21.26 18.81 -3.28
N ILE A 11 20.99 17.91 -2.32
CA ILE A 11 20.74 18.26 -0.91
C ILE A 11 21.88 17.73 -0.04
N ALA A 12 22.43 18.61 0.79
CA ALA A 12 23.42 18.29 1.82
C ALA A 12 22.73 18.12 3.18
N CYS A 13 22.72 16.91 3.73
CA CYS A 13 22.13 16.63 5.06
C CYS A 13 23.12 17.02 6.17
N ARG A 14 23.09 18.28 6.61
CA ARG A 14 24.23 18.90 7.32
C ARG A 14 23.93 19.37 8.74
N ASN A 15 24.74 18.93 9.70
CA ASN A 15 24.98 19.68 10.93
C ASN A 15 26.05 20.76 10.66
N ASN A 16 25.58 21.98 10.44
CA ASN A 16 26.32 23.25 10.36
C ASN A 16 27.40 23.45 9.27
N ALA A 17 27.71 24.74 9.06
CA ALA A 17 28.77 25.28 8.24
C ALA A 17 28.92 24.65 6.83
N SER A 18 28.12 25.16 5.88
CA SER A 18 28.67 25.69 4.61
C SER A 18 28.90 24.79 3.35
N ILE A 19 28.01 24.94 2.33
CA ILE A 19 28.38 25.53 0.98
C ILE A 19 29.08 24.58 -0.07
N ILE A 20 29.29 24.78 -1.42
CA ILE A 20 29.50 25.88 -2.45
C ILE A 20 28.62 25.71 -3.74
N SER A 21 28.49 26.74 -4.64
CA SER A 21 28.10 26.59 -6.08
C SER A 21 28.90 27.47 -7.08
N GLY A 22 28.96 27.07 -8.36
CA GLY A 22 29.59 27.83 -9.48
C GLY A 22 29.08 27.40 -10.86
N ALA A 23 29.15 28.29 -11.88
CA ALA A 23 28.55 28.08 -13.21
C ALA A 23 29.59 28.09 -14.35
N LEU A 24 29.39 27.21 -15.34
CA LEU A 24 30.21 27.13 -16.57
C LEU A 24 29.59 27.97 -17.70
N SER A 25 30.31 28.96 -18.19
CA SER A 25 30.00 29.69 -19.43
C SER A 25 31.09 29.44 -20.50
N ARG A 26 30.72 29.52 -21.77
CA ARG A 26 31.58 29.17 -22.91
C ARG A 26 32.61 30.25 -23.21
N GLY A 27 33.75 29.85 -23.77
CA GLY A 27 34.91 30.73 -24.00
C GLY A 27 34.82 31.64 -25.23
N GLN A 28 35.77 32.56 -25.33
CA GLN A 28 36.09 33.35 -26.52
C GLN A 28 37.60 33.34 -26.77
N LEU A 29 37.99 33.38 -28.04
CA LEU A 29 39.38 33.54 -28.50
C LEU A 29 39.74 35.02 -28.58
N ILE A 30 40.88 35.41 -28.01
CA ILE A 30 41.61 36.64 -28.39
C ILE A 30 43.11 36.31 -28.45
N THR A 31 43.79 36.82 -29.48
CA THR A 31 45.21 36.56 -29.78
C THR A 31 46.11 37.74 -29.39
N ARG A 32 47.41 37.43 -29.17
CA ARG A 32 48.59 38.33 -29.14
C ARG A 32 48.37 39.81 -28.74
N GLN A 33 49.08 40.23 -27.68
CA GLN A 33 50.30 41.04 -27.86
C GLN A 33 51.20 41.01 -26.61
N SER A 34 52.43 41.49 -26.76
CA SER A 34 53.49 41.42 -25.74
C SER A 34 53.83 42.79 -25.14
N ARG A 35 53.92 42.85 -23.81
CA ARG A 35 54.87 43.67 -23.02
C ARG A 35 54.85 43.21 -21.57
N GLY A 36 55.97 43.39 -20.87
CA GLY A 36 56.20 42.78 -19.56
C GLY A 36 55.48 43.47 -18.41
N LEU A 37 55.11 42.69 -17.40
CA LEU A 37 54.68 43.15 -16.08
C LEU A 37 55.22 42.17 -15.01
N THR A 38 55.44 42.68 -13.81
CA THR A 38 56.22 41.99 -12.77
C THR A 38 55.49 40.78 -12.16
N LEU A 39 56.24 39.69 -11.96
CA LEU A 39 55.79 38.51 -11.22
C LEU A 39 55.61 38.85 -9.73
N SER A 40 54.38 39.20 -9.35
CA SER A 40 53.95 39.19 -7.95
C SER A 40 53.25 37.86 -7.65
N LEU A 41 53.74 37.12 -6.65
CA LEU A 41 53.06 35.91 -6.17
C LEU A 41 51.79 36.32 -5.44
N SER A 42 50.68 36.40 -6.18
CA SER A 42 49.36 36.57 -5.58
C SER A 42 49.04 35.36 -4.69
N ARG A 43 48.96 35.59 -3.38
CA ARG A 43 48.64 34.56 -2.38
C ARG A 43 47.37 33.83 -2.77
N GLY A 44 47.41 32.49 -2.78
CA GLY A 44 46.29 31.66 -3.20
C GLY A 44 44.97 32.08 -2.53
N LYS A 45 43.96 32.37 -3.35
CA LYS A 45 42.62 32.71 -2.86
C LYS A 45 42.08 31.50 -2.09
N ARG A 46 41.98 31.63 -0.76
CA ARG A 46 41.18 30.71 0.05
C ARG A 46 39.76 30.75 -0.52
N PHE A 47 39.22 29.61 -0.93
CA PHE A 47 37.81 29.52 -1.28
C PHE A 47 37.01 29.79 -0.01
N THR A 48 36.49 31.02 0.10
CA THR A 48 35.59 31.40 1.19
C THR A 48 34.26 30.71 1.02
N GLU A 49 33.57 30.52 2.14
CA GLU A 49 32.29 29.84 2.15
C GLU A 49 31.16 30.77 1.58
N SER A 50 30.75 30.56 0.32
CA SER A 50 29.61 31.21 -0.37
C SER A 50 28.23 30.52 -0.22
N LYS A 51 27.38 31.07 0.66
CA LYS A 51 25.98 30.68 1.06
C LYS A 51 25.27 29.52 0.30
N PHE A 52 24.82 28.51 1.06
CA PHE A 52 24.07 27.33 0.58
C PHE A 52 22.69 27.73 0.04
N ILE A 53 22.42 27.41 -1.22
CA ILE A 53 21.12 27.56 -1.87
C ILE A 53 20.52 26.15 -2.02
N GLY A 54 19.59 25.82 -1.13
CA GLY A 54 18.92 24.51 -1.10
C GLY A 54 18.00 24.38 0.11
N PHE A 55 17.11 23.39 0.08
CA PHE A 55 16.14 23.17 1.15
C PHE A 55 16.81 22.53 2.38
N LYS A 56 16.78 23.24 3.51
CA LYS A 56 17.12 22.66 4.82
C LYS A 56 15.96 21.79 5.29
N VAL A 57 16.10 20.48 5.17
CA VAL A 57 15.17 19.53 5.80
C VAL A 57 15.64 19.29 7.25
N PRO A 58 14.77 19.42 8.27
CA PRO A 58 15.17 19.23 9.67
C PRO A 58 15.71 17.81 9.94
N PRO A 59 16.58 17.64 10.95
CA PRO A 59 17.08 16.33 11.35
C PRO A 59 15.94 15.44 11.85
N ARG A 60 15.96 14.16 11.46
CA ARG A 60 15.03 13.13 11.94
C ARG A 60 15.30 12.88 13.42
N GLN A 61 14.32 13.15 14.29
CA GLN A 61 14.14 12.29 15.46
C GLN A 61 13.65 10.95 14.91
N PRO A 62 14.38 9.84 15.08
CA PRO A 62 13.88 8.56 14.62
C PRO A 62 12.73 8.12 15.52
N ILE A 63 11.55 7.92 14.94
CA ILE A 63 10.61 6.93 15.51
C ILE A 63 11.38 5.61 15.51
N THR A 64 11.77 5.16 16.69
CA THR A 64 12.50 3.91 16.93
C THR A 64 11.56 2.71 16.83
N ASP A 65 10.33 2.90 17.27
CA ASP A 65 9.37 1.84 17.56
C ASP A 65 8.38 1.68 16.39
N LEU A 66 8.90 1.58 15.16
CA LEU A 66 8.06 1.35 13.97
C LEU A 66 7.44 -0.05 13.99
N VAL A 67 6.23 -0.16 13.43
CA VAL A 67 5.49 -1.43 13.35
C VAL A 67 6.23 -2.43 12.46
N THR A 68 6.43 -3.64 12.98
CA THR A 68 6.97 -4.81 12.27
C THR A 68 6.02 -5.99 12.43
N HIS A 69 5.93 -6.84 11.40
CA HIS A 69 5.08 -8.04 11.41
C HIS A 69 5.80 -9.24 10.81
N SER A 70 5.43 -10.45 11.23
CA SER A 70 5.99 -11.71 10.72
C SER A 70 5.37 -12.11 9.37
N SER A 71 4.05 -11.96 9.23
CA SER A 71 3.27 -12.25 8.02
C SER A 71 3.44 -11.15 6.96
N ILE A 72 4.65 -10.99 6.41
CA ILE A 72 4.96 -10.09 5.28
C ILE A 72 5.33 -10.90 4.02
N TYR A 73 5.14 -10.32 2.84
CA TYR A 73 5.34 -10.99 1.56
C TYR A 73 6.83 -11.01 1.12
N ASP A 74 7.73 -11.54 1.94
CA ASP A 74 9.18 -11.65 1.65
C ASP A 74 9.57 -12.90 0.81
N GLY A 75 8.60 -13.81 0.61
CA GLY A 75 8.74 -15.08 -0.12
C GLY A 75 8.38 -14.99 -1.62
N PRO A 76 7.57 -15.92 -2.17
CA PRO A 76 7.12 -15.84 -3.56
C PRO A 76 6.21 -14.62 -3.76
N ASP A 77 6.27 -14.01 -4.95
CA ASP A 77 5.51 -12.81 -5.25
C ASP A 77 3.99 -13.08 -5.29
N PRO A 78 3.17 -12.41 -4.45
CA PRO A 78 1.72 -12.61 -4.44
C PRO A 78 1.01 -11.98 -5.65
N ALA A 79 1.65 -11.03 -6.35
CA ALA A 79 0.99 -10.23 -7.38
C ALA A 79 0.38 -11.05 -8.53
N PRO A 80 1.01 -12.11 -9.08
CA PRO A 80 0.41 -12.91 -10.15
C PRO A 80 -0.85 -13.68 -9.69
N ALA A 81 -0.87 -14.16 -8.45
CA ALA A 81 -2.03 -14.84 -7.87
C ALA A 81 -3.17 -13.86 -7.54
N PHE A 82 -2.82 -12.68 -6.99
CA PHE A 82 -3.79 -11.62 -6.70
C PHE A 82 -4.44 -11.05 -7.97
N LEU A 83 -3.69 -10.97 -9.08
CA LEU A 83 -4.14 -10.39 -10.35
C LEU A 83 -4.80 -11.40 -11.31
N ASP A 84 -4.95 -12.68 -10.93
CA ASP A 84 -5.73 -13.65 -11.71
C ASP A 84 -7.19 -13.16 -11.84
N PRO A 85 -7.75 -13.02 -13.06
CA PRO A 85 -9.14 -12.60 -13.25
C PRO A 85 -10.17 -13.43 -12.47
N ARG A 86 -9.91 -14.71 -12.22
CA ARG A 86 -10.77 -15.61 -11.43
C ARG A 86 -10.77 -15.20 -9.95
N VAL A 87 -9.58 -14.97 -9.40
CA VAL A 87 -9.39 -14.47 -8.03
C VAL A 87 -10.04 -13.10 -7.88
N GLN A 88 -9.78 -12.17 -8.80
CA GLN A 88 -10.39 -10.84 -8.80
C GLN A 88 -11.93 -10.89 -8.87
N THR A 89 -12.51 -11.77 -9.68
CA THR A 89 -13.97 -11.93 -9.78
C THR A 89 -14.58 -12.40 -8.45
N ILE A 90 -13.97 -13.39 -7.79
CA ILE A 90 -14.41 -13.89 -6.48
C ILE A 90 -14.27 -12.80 -5.40
N LEU A 91 -13.12 -12.12 -5.34
CA LEU A 91 -12.87 -11.06 -4.36
C LEU A 91 -13.84 -9.87 -4.52
N GLN A 92 -14.20 -9.51 -5.76
CA GLN A 92 -15.21 -8.47 -6.03
C GLN A 92 -16.61 -8.90 -5.60
N ARG A 93 -17.02 -10.16 -5.90
CA ARG A 93 -18.32 -10.69 -5.48
C ARG A 93 -18.44 -10.80 -3.95
N LEU A 94 -17.38 -11.26 -3.27
CA LEU A 94 -17.30 -11.32 -1.81
C LEU A 94 -17.30 -9.94 -1.13
N THR A 95 -16.74 -8.91 -1.76
CA THR A 95 -16.70 -7.54 -1.22
C THR A 95 -18.08 -6.85 -1.23
N GLY A 96 -18.92 -7.21 -2.20
CA GLY A 96 -20.22 -6.56 -2.42
C GLY A 96 -20.10 -5.09 -2.88
N CYS A 97 -21.24 -4.40 -2.98
CA CYS A 97 -21.31 -3.00 -3.38
C CYS A 97 -22.50 -2.28 -2.72
N ASP A 98 -22.44 -2.11 -1.40
CA ASP A 98 -23.35 -1.20 -0.71
C ASP A 98 -23.03 0.26 -1.09
N HIS A 99 -24.01 0.93 -1.66
CA HIS A 99 -23.90 2.32 -2.11
C HIS A 99 -23.88 3.30 -0.92
N GLU A 100 -24.52 2.96 0.20
CA GLU A 100 -24.50 3.81 1.40
C GLU A 100 -23.10 3.81 2.03
N LYS A 101 -22.50 2.64 2.26
CA LYS A 101 -21.10 2.49 2.72
C LYS A 101 -20.07 3.15 1.80
N VAL A 102 -20.22 2.99 0.48
CA VAL A 102 -19.26 3.51 -0.51
C VAL A 102 -19.33 5.03 -0.65
N PHE A 103 -20.54 5.61 -0.74
CA PHE A 103 -20.73 7.05 -0.92
C PHE A 103 -20.95 7.83 0.39
N ARG A 104 -20.77 7.17 1.56
CA ARG A 104 -20.97 7.76 2.89
C ARG A 104 -20.27 9.10 3.08
N HIS A 105 -20.92 9.97 3.86
CA HIS A 105 -20.43 11.31 4.19
C HIS A 105 -19.10 11.26 4.96
N ARG A 106 -17.99 11.52 4.26
CA ARG A 106 -16.66 11.71 4.87
C ARG A 106 -16.59 13.10 5.54
N LYS A 107 -15.80 13.23 6.62
CA LYS A 107 -15.57 14.50 7.34
C LYS A 107 -14.71 15.46 6.51
N ILE A 108 -15.34 16.23 5.61
CA ILE A 108 -14.69 17.20 4.70
C ILE A 108 -14.68 18.59 5.33
N ARG A 109 -13.63 19.39 5.09
CA ARG A 109 -13.46 20.76 5.66
C ARG A 109 -14.53 21.78 5.24
N TYR A 110 -15.25 21.52 4.16
CA TYR A 110 -16.28 22.40 3.60
C TYR A 110 -17.33 21.53 2.91
N ILE A 111 -18.60 21.78 3.23
CA ILE A 111 -19.76 21.10 2.64
C ILE A 111 -20.41 22.07 1.66
N LYS A 112 -20.60 21.64 0.41
CA LYS A 112 -21.39 22.38 -0.59
C LYS A 112 -22.89 22.11 -0.35
N PRO A 113 -23.78 23.08 -0.56
CA PRO A 113 -25.21 22.83 -0.53
C PRO A 113 -25.60 21.80 -1.60
N PRO A 114 -26.55 20.89 -1.34
CA PRO A 114 -27.01 19.91 -2.31
C PRO A 114 -27.80 20.58 -3.45
N THR A 115 -27.66 20.02 -4.65
CA THR A 115 -28.42 20.44 -5.84
C THR A 115 -29.56 19.47 -6.10
N TYR A 116 -30.81 19.93 -5.92
CA TYR A 116 -32.00 19.15 -6.23
C TYR A 116 -32.33 19.26 -7.73
N VAL A 117 -32.66 18.13 -8.35
CA VAL A 117 -32.98 18.02 -9.78
C VAL A 117 -34.18 17.07 -9.93
N PHE A 118 -35.17 17.45 -10.72
CA PHE A 118 -36.27 16.55 -11.10
C PHE A 118 -35.82 15.63 -12.23
N MET A 119 -36.12 14.33 -12.12
CA MET A 119 -35.72 13.30 -13.08
C MET A 119 -36.89 12.38 -13.39
N THR A 120 -36.97 11.89 -14.63
CA THR A 120 -37.84 10.76 -15.00
C THR A 120 -37.22 9.44 -14.57
N ASP A 121 -38.02 8.36 -14.50
CA ASP A 121 -37.54 7.01 -14.14
C ASP A 121 -36.41 6.51 -15.06
N LEU A 122 -36.40 6.95 -16.33
CA LEU A 122 -35.38 6.61 -17.31
C LEU A 122 -34.07 7.37 -17.09
N GLU A 123 -34.12 8.57 -16.49
CA GLU A 123 -32.95 9.35 -16.11
C GLU A 123 -32.42 8.88 -14.75
N LEU A 124 -33.31 8.60 -13.80
CA LEU A 124 -32.95 8.01 -12.50
C LEU A 124 -32.17 6.70 -12.69
N LYS A 125 -32.65 5.79 -13.57
CA LYS A 125 -31.94 4.54 -13.91
C LYS A 125 -30.55 4.79 -14.51
N LYS A 126 -30.38 5.78 -15.38
CA LYS A 126 -29.06 6.14 -15.93
C LYS A 126 -28.12 6.66 -14.83
N VAL A 127 -28.64 7.48 -13.91
CA VAL A 127 -27.86 8.02 -12.79
C VAL A 127 -27.49 6.92 -11.78
N THR A 128 -28.34 5.92 -11.55
CA THR A 128 -27.97 4.73 -10.75
C THR A 128 -26.95 3.85 -11.47
N ASP A 129 -27.03 3.70 -12.80
CA ASP A 129 -26.04 2.98 -13.59
C ASP A 129 -24.67 3.70 -13.62
N GLU A 130 -24.66 5.03 -13.58
CA GLU A 130 -23.44 5.82 -13.43
C GLU A 130 -22.90 5.75 -11.99
N ALA A 131 -23.77 5.72 -10.98
CA ALA A 131 -23.40 5.53 -9.58
C ALA A 131 -22.78 4.15 -9.32
N THR A 132 -23.33 3.07 -9.87
CA THR A 132 -22.76 1.71 -9.74
C THR A 132 -21.37 1.60 -10.39
N ARG A 133 -21.18 2.13 -11.61
CA ARG A 133 -19.87 2.21 -12.27
C ARG A 133 -18.86 3.04 -11.48
N LYS A 134 -19.32 4.13 -10.86
CA LYS A 134 -18.51 4.99 -9.97
C LYS A 134 -18.17 4.28 -8.65
N ALA A 135 -19.07 3.48 -8.09
CA ALA A 135 -18.80 2.66 -6.91
C ALA A 135 -17.76 1.58 -7.22
N ALA A 136 -17.90 0.86 -8.34
CA ALA A 136 -16.93 -0.13 -8.80
C ALA A 136 -15.52 0.44 -8.99
N SER A 137 -15.39 1.67 -9.51
CA SER A 137 -14.10 2.35 -9.66
C SER A 137 -13.52 2.90 -8.34
N LEU A 138 -14.34 3.14 -7.31
CA LEU A 138 -13.89 3.45 -5.95
C LEU A 138 -13.50 2.20 -5.14
N LEU A 139 -14.10 1.05 -5.45
CA LEU A 139 -13.83 -0.25 -4.84
C LEU A 139 -12.58 -0.96 -5.39
N ILE A 140 -11.81 -0.32 -6.30
CA ILE A 140 -10.57 -0.89 -6.82
C ILE A 140 -9.57 -1.13 -5.68
N MET A 141 -9.32 -2.41 -5.43
CA MET A 141 -8.41 -2.91 -4.40
C MET A 141 -6.98 -2.38 -4.62
N PRO A 142 -6.22 -2.10 -3.54
CA PRO A 142 -4.79 -1.84 -3.68
C PRO A 142 -4.06 -3.12 -4.13
N PRO A 143 -3.00 -3.01 -4.96
CA PRO A 143 -2.24 -4.18 -5.39
C PRO A 143 -1.43 -4.78 -4.22
N VAL A 144 -1.42 -6.10 -4.12
CA VAL A 144 -0.57 -6.86 -3.19
C VAL A 144 0.71 -7.25 -3.92
N LEU A 145 1.88 -6.87 -3.37
CA LEU A 145 3.21 -7.09 -3.97
C LEU A 145 4.14 -7.75 -2.95
N SER A 146 5.23 -8.38 -3.42
CA SER A 146 6.34 -8.79 -2.56
C SER A 146 7.13 -7.61 -1.96
N VAL A 147 7.81 -7.84 -0.83
CA VAL A 147 8.66 -6.85 -0.18
C VAL A 147 9.90 -6.59 -1.03
N LYS A 148 10.12 -5.33 -1.39
CA LYS A 148 11.32 -4.89 -2.09
C LYS A 148 12.52 -4.86 -1.14
N LYS A 149 13.53 -5.67 -1.46
CA LYS A 149 14.78 -5.75 -0.69
C LYS A 149 15.70 -4.57 -1.06
N ASP A 150 16.26 -3.90 -0.06
CA ASP A 150 16.95 -2.59 -0.20
C ASP A 150 18.39 -2.74 -0.72
N ALA A 151 18.54 -3.34 -1.91
CA ALA A 151 19.81 -3.62 -2.55
C ALA A 151 20.46 -2.35 -3.13
N THR A 152 21.39 -1.74 -2.40
CA THR A 152 22.11 -0.54 -2.86
C THR A 152 23.15 -0.89 -3.92
N VAL A 153 22.82 -0.65 -5.19
CA VAL A 153 23.79 -0.74 -6.30
C VAL A 153 24.85 0.36 -6.13
N VAL A 154 26.12 -0.03 -6.05
CA VAL A 154 27.25 0.90 -6.08
C VAL A 154 27.60 1.19 -7.52
N LEU A 155 27.62 2.47 -7.88
CA LEU A 155 27.90 2.95 -9.24
C LEU A 155 29.40 3.27 -9.42
N ASP A 156 30.04 3.82 -8.39
CA ASP A 156 31.41 4.34 -8.45
C ASP A 156 32.04 4.45 -7.05
N LYS A 157 33.37 4.51 -6.97
CA LYS A 157 34.14 4.67 -5.72
C LYS A 157 35.38 5.54 -5.95
N ASP A 158 35.38 6.74 -5.37
CA ASP A 158 36.50 7.70 -5.40
C ASP A 158 37.20 7.81 -4.04
N PRO A 159 38.27 7.03 -3.74
CA PRO A 159 38.97 7.12 -2.45
C PRO A 159 39.53 8.51 -2.15
N ALA A 160 39.87 9.29 -3.19
CA ALA A 160 40.39 10.65 -3.06
C ALA A 160 39.38 11.65 -2.45
N ILE A 161 38.08 11.33 -2.44
CA ILE A 161 37.04 12.19 -1.86
C ILE A 161 36.82 11.89 -0.35
N LYS A 162 37.38 10.76 0.15
CA LYS A 162 37.18 10.32 1.54
C LYS A 162 37.63 11.38 2.54
N GLY A 163 36.71 11.78 3.43
CA GLY A 163 36.98 12.77 4.48
C GLY A 163 36.94 14.25 4.06
N HIS A 164 36.81 14.57 2.76
CA HIS A 164 36.61 15.96 2.32
C HIS A 164 35.27 16.55 2.80
N TYR A 165 34.28 15.71 3.06
CA TYR A 165 32.92 16.12 3.41
C TYR A 165 32.44 15.43 4.69
N LYS A 166 31.76 16.19 5.57
CA LYS A 166 31.20 15.71 6.86
C LYS A 166 29.81 15.09 6.75
N SER A 167 29.22 15.09 5.56
CA SER A 167 27.84 14.67 5.31
C SER A 167 27.70 14.09 3.91
N LYS A 168 26.88 13.06 3.74
CA LYS A 168 26.49 12.57 2.43
C LYS A 168 25.64 13.57 1.65
N PHE A 169 25.78 13.52 0.34
CA PHE A 169 24.99 14.31 -0.61
C PHE A 169 24.03 13.41 -1.36
N VAL A 170 22.77 13.83 -1.49
CA VAL A 170 21.78 13.12 -2.31
C VAL A 170 21.45 13.98 -3.53
N PHE A 171 21.71 13.43 -4.71
CA PHE A 171 21.42 14.04 -6.00
C PHE A 171 20.14 13.41 -6.56
N THR A 172 19.18 14.25 -6.94
CA THR A 172 17.89 13.84 -7.50
C THR A 172 17.70 14.45 -8.87
N ASP A 173 17.36 13.63 -9.85
CA ASP A 173 16.86 14.09 -11.16
C ASP A 173 15.44 14.61 -10.98
N ILE A 174 15.21 15.89 -11.25
CA ILE A 174 13.89 16.56 -11.11
C ILE A 174 13.15 16.72 -12.44
N SER A 175 13.59 16.05 -13.52
CA SER A 175 12.90 16.14 -14.81
C SER A 175 11.43 15.70 -14.73
N LEU A 176 10.56 16.51 -15.33
CA LEU A 176 9.13 16.26 -15.48
C LEU A 176 8.87 15.10 -16.45
N GLY A 177 7.73 14.41 -16.30
CA GLY A 177 7.35 13.27 -17.14
C GLY A 177 8.04 11.94 -16.82
N VAL A 178 9.07 11.94 -15.97
CA VAL A 178 9.70 10.70 -15.45
C VAL A 178 8.90 10.20 -14.22
N PRO A 179 8.45 8.93 -14.17
CA PRO A 179 7.75 8.41 -13.00
C PRO A 179 8.72 8.14 -11.83
N ASP A 180 8.23 8.31 -10.61
CA ASP A 180 9.04 8.37 -9.37
C ASP A 180 9.81 7.07 -9.04
N ASN A 181 9.38 5.94 -9.60
CA ASN A 181 10.07 4.65 -9.52
C ASN A 181 11.25 4.52 -10.51
N LYS A 182 11.22 5.21 -11.65
CA LYS A 182 12.29 5.24 -12.67
C LYS A 182 13.21 6.47 -12.58
N ARG A 183 12.90 7.40 -11.67
CA ARG A 183 13.68 8.62 -11.40
C ARG A 183 15.09 8.28 -10.92
N LEU A 184 16.12 8.94 -11.45
CA LEU A 184 17.51 8.75 -11.01
C LEU A 184 17.73 9.47 -9.68
N ILE A 185 18.11 8.72 -8.64
CA ILE A 185 18.44 9.27 -7.31
C ILE A 185 19.67 8.54 -6.79
N VAL A 186 20.75 9.29 -6.55
CA VAL A 186 22.05 8.74 -6.16
C VAL A 186 22.61 9.46 -4.93
N THR A 187 23.20 8.67 -4.04
CA THR A 187 23.79 9.14 -2.78
C THR A 187 25.30 9.00 -2.86
N ARG A 188 26.03 10.11 -2.68
CA ARG A 188 27.49 10.13 -2.54
C ARG A 188 27.83 10.19 -1.06
N GLU A 189 28.42 9.10 -0.55
CA GLU A 189 28.79 8.93 0.85
C GLU A 189 30.12 9.62 1.20
N THR A 190 30.38 9.82 2.49
CA THR A 190 31.59 10.48 3.02
C THR A 190 32.90 9.72 2.76
N ASP A 191 32.79 8.42 2.45
CA ASP A 191 33.89 7.55 2.00
C ASP A 191 34.19 7.66 0.49
N GLY A 192 33.51 8.57 -0.23
CA GLY A 192 33.68 8.74 -1.68
C GLY A 192 32.96 7.69 -2.52
N THR A 193 32.19 6.77 -1.94
CA THR A 193 31.34 5.83 -2.69
C THR A 193 30.10 6.54 -3.25
N LEU A 194 29.80 6.33 -4.53
CA LEU A 194 28.54 6.70 -5.17
C LEU A 194 27.66 5.46 -5.29
N ARG A 195 26.45 5.51 -4.74
CA ARG A 195 25.45 4.43 -4.83
C ARG A 195 24.09 4.96 -5.24
N GLU A 196 23.20 4.08 -5.66
CA GLU A 196 21.77 4.40 -5.70
C GLU A 196 21.23 4.66 -4.29
N ALA A 197 20.21 5.52 -4.22
CA ALA A 197 19.54 5.87 -2.98
C ALA A 197 18.65 4.72 -2.46
N ASN A 198 18.69 4.45 -1.16
CA ASN A 198 17.82 3.47 -0.48
C ASN A 198 16.33 3.82 -0.70
N THR A 199 15.42 2.87 -0.52
CA THR A 199 13.99 3.09 -0.72
C THR A 199 13.47 4.26 0.16
N ASP A 200 13.93 4.36 1.40
CA ASP A 200 13.60 5.47 2.31
C ASP A 200 14.19 6.83 1.87
N GLU A 201 15.41 6.84 1.32
CA GLU A 201 16.04 8.04 0.75
C GLU A 201 15.31 8.50 -0.52
N ARG A 202 14.99 7.57 -1.41
CA ARG A 202 14.22 7.77 -2.65
C ARG A 202 12.84 8.33 -2.36
N ARG A 203 12.08 7.69 -1.45
CA ARG A 203 10.77 8.14 -0.98
C ARG A 203 10.82 9.58 -0.46
N ARG A 204 11.78 9.89 0.41
CA ARG A 204 11.96 11.23 0.99
C ARG A 204 12.33 12.28 -0.05
N MET A 205 13.23 11.98 -1.00
CA MET A 205 13.57 12.92 -2.09
C MET A 205 12.40 13.13 -3.04
N ASN A 206 11.68 12.07 -3.41
CA ASN A 206 10.47 12.16 -4.23
C ASN A 206 9.44 13.09 -3.57
N GLU A 207 9.17 12.96 -2.28
CA GLU A 207 8.21 13.83 -1.57
C GLU A 207 8.69 15.29 -1.41
N ILE A 208 10.00 15.55 -1.41
CA ILE A 208 10.56 16.91 -1.35
C ILE A 208 10.41 17.65 -2.69
N TYR A 209 10.60 16.97 -3.82
CA TYR A 209 10.59 17.61 -5.15
C TYR A 209 9.27 17.42 -5.92
N ASN A 210 8.59 16.29 -5.71
CA ASN A 210 7.31 15.92 -6.31
C ASN A 210 6.26 15.64 -5.20
N PRO A 211 5.92 16.62 -4.33
CA PRO A 211 5.04 16.40 -3.19
C PRO A 211 3.64 15.91 -3.62
N ARG A 212 3.11 14.90 -2.94
CA ARG A 212 1.80 14.29 -3.22
C ARG A 212 0.77 14.70 -2.16
N TYR A 213 -0.45 14.99 -2.60
CA TYR A 213 -1.51 15.38 -1.68
C TYR A 213 -1.78 14.32 -0.60
N GLY A 214 -1.63 14.71 0.66
CA GLY A 214 -1.86 13.84 1.82
C GLY A 214 -0.64 13.03 2.29
N ARG A 215 0.47 13.03 1.53
CA ARG A 215 1.76 12.51 2.00
C ARG A 215 2.49 13.52 2.87
N SER A 216 3.50 13.03 3.60
CA SER A 216 4.32 13.80 4.52
C SER A 216 5.78 13.34 4.50
N ILE A 217 6.72 14.29 4.57
CA ILE A 217 8.17 14.04 4.47
C ILE A 217 8.73 13.32 5.71
N VAL A 218 8.04 13.47 6.85
CA VAL A 218 8.31 12.77 8.12
C VAL A 218 7.17 11.79 8.35
N LEU A 219 7.48 10.54 8.69
CA LEU A 219 6.48 9.52 8.98
C LEU A 219 5.59 9.94 10.18
N PRO A 220 4.26 9.91 10.06
CA PRO A 220 3.35 10.13 11.17
C PRO A 220 3.53 9.12 12.32
N GLU A 221 3.32 9.57 13.56
CA GLU A 221 3.37 8.75 14.78
C GLU A 221 2.38 7.57 14.79
N LEU A 222 1.34 7.62 13.94
CA LEU A 222 0.40 6.51 13.69
C LEU A 222 1.10 5.19 13.34
N PHE A 223 2.29 5.25 12.73
CA PHE A 223 3.07 4.07 12.32
C PHE A 223 4.03 3.56 13.42
N SER A 224 3.92 4.08 14.65
CA SER A 224 4.58 3.51 15.83
C SER A 224 3.75 2.37 16.44
N ALA A 225 4.43 1.36 16.99
CA ALA A 225 3.81 0.13 17.48
C ALA A 225 2.84 0.36 18.66
N ALA A 226 3.11 1.34 19.52
CA ALA A 226 2.17 1.74 20.57
C ALA A 226 0.94 2.45 19.98
N ARG A 227 1.15 3.49 19.17
CA ARG A 227 0.04 4.33 18.68
C ARG A 227 -0.87 3.63 17.68
N LEU A 228 -0.35 2.67 16.92
CA LEU A 228 -1.18 1.84 16.06
C LEU A 228 -2.15 0.99 16.90
N LYS A 229 -1.69 0.37 17.98
CA LYS A 229 -2.53 -0.44 18.87
C LYS A 229 -3.65 0.38 19.52
N ASP A 230 -3.36 1.60 19.99
CA ASP A 230 -4.39 2.53 20.51
C ASP A 230 -5.54 2.75 19.52
N VAL A 231 -5.24 2.88 18.22
CA VAL A 231 -6.19 3.22 17.16
C VAL A 231 -6.93 1.98 16.65
N LEU A 232 -6.27 0.83 16.59
CA LEU A 232 -6.92 -0.46 16.27
C LEU A 232 -7.88 -0.89 17.39
N ALA A 233 -7.57 -0.61 18.65
CA ALA A 233 -8.47 -0.81 19.78
C ALA A 233 -9.70 0.13 19.79
N GLN A 234 -9.70 1.18 18.95
CA GLN A 234 -10.85 2.07 18.72
C GLN A 234 -11.70 1.66 17.49
N GLY A 235 -11.33 0.59 16.78
CA GLY A 235 -12.03 0.12 15.58
C GLY A 235 -11.82 0.98 14.33
N GLU A 236 -10.90 1.95 14.35
CA GLU A 236 -10.64 2.91 13.25
C GLU A 236 -9.77 2.28 12.12
N TYR A 237 -10.04 1.02 11.77
CA TYR A 237 -9.27 0.23 10.81
C TYR A 237 -9.20 0.88 9.41
N GLU A 238 -10.34 1.35 8.88
CA GLU A 238 -10.38 1.95 7.53
C GLU A 238 -9.59 3.27 7.48
N PHE A 239 -9.52 4.01 8.60
CA PHE A 239 -8.67 5.21 8.70
C PHE A 239 -7.18 4.84 8.66
N VAL A 240 -6.75 3.77 9.34
CA VAL A 240 -5.38 3.25 9.27
C VAL A 240 -5.05 2.84 7.83
N LEU A 241 -5.93 2.08 7.16
CA LEU A 241 -5.69 1.59 5.80
C LEU A 241 -5.64 2.73 4.76
N ASP A 242 -6.60 3.67 4.80
CA ASP A 242 -6.57 4.87 3.95
C ASP A 242 -5.30 5.70 4.20
N LYS A 243 -4.82 5.81 5.46
CA LYS A 243 -3.57 6.52 5.78
C LYS A 243 -2.33 5.77 5.32
N THR A 244 -2.33 4.44 5.38
CA THR A 244 -1.21 3.59 4.96
C THR A 244 -1.04 3.65 3.44
N CYS A 245 -2.11 3.44 2.68
CA CYS A 245 -2.11 3.61 1.22
C CYS A 245 -1.84 5.05 0.75
N MET A 246 -2.15 6.05 1.57
CA MET A 246 -1.81 7.45 1.29
C MET A 246 -0.32 7.72 1.49
N GLN A 247 0.27 7.28 2.61
CA GLN A 247 1.62 7.67 3.03
C GLN A 247 2.77 6.81 2.44
N LEU A 248 2.55 5.51 2.23
CA LEU A 248 3.59 4.53 1.87
C LEU A 248 3.33 3.93 0.47
N GLU A 249 4.30 3.22 -0.10
CA GLU A 249 4.14 2.41 -1.31
C GLU A 249 3.97 0.91 -0.96
N PRO A 250 3.28 0.10 -1.80
CA PRO A 250 2.89 -1.28 -1.46
C PRO A 250 4.02 -2.31 -1.42
N ASP A 251 5.18 -2.01 -2.01
CA ASP A 251 6.39 -2.84 -2.00
C ASP A 251 7.24 -2.67 -0.73
N GLU A 252 6.79 -1.86 0.24
CA GLU A 252 7.52 -1.57 1.47
C GLU A 252 7.17 -2.49 2.65
N ALA A 253 8.20 -2.93 3.39
CA ALA A 253 8.03 -3.72 4.61
C ALA A 253 7.15 -3.03 5.68
N LEU A 254 7.20 -1.70 5.81
CA LEU A 254 6.37 -0.95 6.77
C LEU A 254 4.90 -0.91 6.34
N PHE A 255 4.60 -0.73 5.05
CA PHE A 255 3.24 -0.79 4.52
C PHE A 255 2.62 -2.16 4.82
N GLN A 256 3.35 -3.23 4.51
CA GLN A 256 2.87 -4.59 4.72
C GLN A 256 2.74 -4.93 6.21
N SER A 257 3.69 -4.50 7.06
CA SER A 257 3.61 -4.73 8.50
C SER A 257 2.40 -4.05 9.14
N VAL A 258 2.06 -2.83 8.71
CA VAL A 258 0.91 -2.08 9.22
C VAL A 258 -0.41 -2.69 8.73
N ILE A 259 -0.50 -3.08 7.45
CA ILE A 259 -1.69 -3.75 6.91
C ILE A 259 -1.90 -5.11 7.58
N ALA A 260 -0.86 -5.93 7.71
CA ALA A 260 -0.93 -7.24 8.35
C ALA A 260 -1.37 -7.11 9.82
N THR A 261 -0.76 -6.19 10.59
CA THR A 261 -1.19 -5.89 11.97
C THR A 261 -2.64 -5.40 12.05
N THR A 262 -3.11 -4.67 11.03
CA THR A 262 -4.50 -4.19 10.97
C THR A 262 -5.48 -5.32 10.69
N TYR A 263 -5.14 -6.26 9.81
CA TYR A 263 -5.99 -7.42 9.52
C TYR A 263 -6.00 -8.43 10.66
N ASP A 264 -4.87 -8.69 11.32
CA ASP A 264 -4.80 -9.54 12.51
C ASP A 264 -5.64 -8.94 13.66
N ALA A 265 -5.62 -7.61 13.85
CA ALA A 265 -6.47 -6.94 14.84
C ALA A 265 -7.97 -6.84 14.47
N ILE A 266 -8.34 -7.16 13.22
CA ILE A 266 -9.73 -7.39 12.80
C ILE A 266 -10.13 -8.84 13.09
N ASP A 267 -9.22 -9.78 12.82
CA ASP A 267 -9.38 -11.22 13.07
C ASP A 267 -9.57 -11.51 14.57
N GLU A 268 -8.69 -10.96 15.43
CA GLU A 268 -8.79 -11.01 16.90
C GLU A 268 -10.12 -10.49 17.46
N GLN A 269 -10.81 -9.58 16.74
CA GLN A 269 -12.06 -8.96 17.17
C GLN A 269 -13.28 -9.38 16.34
N GLN A 270 -13.11 -10.27 15.34
CA GLN A 270 -14.14 -10.69 14.37
C GLN A 270 -14.84 -9.52 13.64
N HIS A 271 -14.18 -8.37 13.51
CA HIS A 271 -14.77 -7.11 13.02
C HIS A 271 -14.85 -6.99 11.48
N TYR A 272 -15.01 -8.10 10.75
CA TYR A 272 -14.89 -8.15 9.29
C TYR A 272 -15.90 -7.25 8.54
N ASP A 273 -17.11 -7.05 9.07
CA ASP A 273 -18.14 -6.17 8.48
C ASP A 273 -17.72 -4.69 8.42
N VAL A 274 -16.75 -4.27 9.24
CA VAL A 274 -16.23 -2.89 9.19
C VAL A 274 -15.57 -2.59 7.84
N LEU A 275 -14.96 -3.58 7.19
CA LEU A 275 -14.36 -3.44 5.86
C LEU A 275 -15.27 -3.89 4.71
N LEU A 276 -16.43 -4.52 4.97
CA LEU A 276 -17.37 -4.93 3.91
C LEU A 276 -17.81 -3.73 3.05
N SER A 277 -17.91 -3.94 1.73
CA SER A 277 -18.10 -2.86 0.73
C SER A 277 -17.08 -1.71 0.86
N THR A 278 -15.83 -2.04 1.21
CA THR A 278 -14.66 -1.17 1.02
C THR A 278 -13.62 -1.86 0.13
N ARG A 279 -12.75 -1.07 -0.50
CA ARG A 279 -11.63 -1.54 -1.33
C ARG A 279 -10.59 -2.41 -0.60
N TYR A 280 -10.71 -2.59 0.71
CA TYR A 280 -9.75 -3.36 1.52
C TYR A 280 -10.22 -4.78 1.85
N TYR A 281 -11.52 -5.09 1.68
CA TYR A 281 -12.09 -6.39 2.04
C TYR A 281 -11.47 -7.54 1.25
N GLY A 282 -11.40 -7.41 -0.08
CA GLY A 282 -10.78 -8.44 -0.92
C GLY A 282 -9.28 -8.63 -0.67
N THR A 283 -8.55 -7.59 -0.27
CA THR A 283 -7.13 -7.72 0.14
C THR A 283 -6.94 -8.33 1.52
N MET A 284 -7.90 -8.15 2.43
CA MET A 284 -7.96 -8.84 3.72
C MET A 284 -8.23 -10.35 3.52
N LEU A 285 -9.23 -10.69 2.69
CA LEU A 285 -9.53 -12.07 2.31
C LEU A 285 -8.32 -12.76 1.65
N PHE A 286 -7.67 -12.09 0.69
CA PHE A 286 -6.49 -12.62 0.03
C PHE A 286 -5.35 -12.88 1.04
N TYR A 287 -5.13 -11.96 1.99
CA TYR A 287 -4.12 -12.13 3.05
C TYR A 287 -4.41 -13.34 3.95
N PHE A 288 -5.64 -13.49 4.45
CA PHE A 288 -6.04 -14.64 5.27
C PHE A 288 -5.88 -15.96 4.51
N VAL A 289 -6.33 -16.03 3.26
CA VAL A 289 -6.17 -17.24 2.42
C VAL A 289 -4.70 -17.53 2.11
N TRP A 290 -3.91 -16.53 1.74
CA TRP A 290 -2.49 -16.67 1.42
C TRP A 290 -1.68 -17.25 2.59
N HIS A 291 -1.95 -16.76 3.80
CA HIS A 291 -1.30 -17.23 5.03
C HIS A 291 -1.99 -18.47 5.66
N LYS A 292 -2.94 -19.11 4.96
CA LYS A 292 -3.70 -20.29 5.45
C LYS A 292 -4.40 -20.08 6.81
N ARG A 293 -5.01 -18.91 7.01
CA ARG A 293 -5.82 -18.55 8.19
C ARG A 293 -7.25 -18.17 7.77
N ALA A 294 -7.89 -19.00 6.97
CA ALA A 294 -9.26 -18.74 6.48
C ALA A 294 -10.36 -19.19 7.45
N ASP A 295 -10.02 -20.01 8.45
CA ASP A 295 -10.96 -20.69 9.35
C ASP A 295 -11.95 -19.72 10.04
N ALA A 296 -11.44 -18.67 10.69
CA ALA A 296 -12.26 -17.74 11.47
C ALA A 296 -13.25 -16.94 10.59
N ILE A 297 -12.81 -16.46 9.43
CA ILE A 297 -13.71 -15.76 8.50
C ILE A 297 -14.69 -16.70 7.78
N ILE A 298 -14.36 -18.00 7.65
CA ILE A 298 -15.32 -19.03 7.22
C ILE A 298 -16.40 -19.24 8.30
N VAL A 299 -16.03 -19.29 9.58
CA VAL A 299 -17.00 -19.35 10.71
C VAL A 299 -17.94 -18.14 10.69
N ASP A 300 -17.40 -16.92 10.57
CA ASP A 300 -18.19 -15.68 10.50
C ASP A 300 -19.21 -15.69 9.33
N MET A 301 -18.82 -16.17 8.15
CA MET A 301 -19.74 -16.33 7.03
C MET A 301 -20.83 -17.39 7.30
N ILE A 302 -20.53 -18.46 8.03
CA ILE A 302 -21.49 -19.52 8.38
C ILE A 302 -22.50 -19.03 9.43
N ASP A 303 -22.06 -18.32 10.47
CA ASP A 303 -22.91 -17.69 11.49
C ASP A 303 -23.85 -16.64 10.88
N LYS A 304 -23.36 -15.85 9.93
CA LYS A 304 -24.14 -14.81 9.21
C LYS A 304 -25.04 -15.36 8.11
N ASP A 305 -25.23 -16.68 8.03
CA ASP A 305 -26.05 -17.39 7.05
C ASP A 305 -25.57 -17.25 5.57
N ARG A 306 -24.32 -16.82 5.37
CA ARG A 306 -23.70 -16.57 4.05
C ARG A 306 -22.91 -17.79 3.55
N MET A 307 -23.55 -18.97 3.54
CA MET A 307 -22.92 -20.24 3.11
C MET A 307 -22.34 -20.19 1.69
N THR A 308 -22.91 -19.38 0.79
CA THR A 308 -22.32 -19.11 -0.54
C THR A 308 -20.96 -18.44 -0.44
N ALA A 309 -20.84 -17.38 0.37
CA ALA A 309 -19.57 -16.68 0.60
C ALA A 309 -18.52 -17.59 1.24
N ALA A 310 -18.91 -18.47 2.17
CA ALA A 310 -18.01 -19.47 2.75
C ALA A 310 -17.43 -20.42 1.67
N GLY A 311 -18.27 -20.98 0.80
CA GLY A 311 -17.82 -21.81 -0.33
C GLY A 311 -16.97 -21.06 -1.36
N GLU A 312 -17.21 -19.77 -1.55
CA GLU A 312 -16.37 -18.90 -2.38
C GLU A 312 -14.98 -18.63 -1.78
N ILE A 313 -14.88 -18.47 -0.46
CA ILE A 313 -13.59 -18.36 0.26
C ILE A 313 -12.79 -19.67 0.13
N VAL A 314 -13.46 -20.83 0.24
CA VAL A 314 -12.83 -22.13 -0.04
C VAL A 314 -12.39 -22.24 -1.51
N THR A 315 -13.21 -21.77 -2.45
CA THR A 315 -12.84 -21.73 -3.89
C THR A 315 -11.60 -20.87 -4.13
N LEU A 316 -11.51 -19.71 -3.47
CA LEU A 316 -10.34 -18.84 -3.49
C LEU A 316 -9.10 -19.52 -2.89
N PHE A 317 -9.27 -20.29 -1.81
CA PHE A 317 -8.19 -21.09 -1.21
C PHE A 317 -7.66 -22.17 -2.18
N MET A 318 -8.54 -22.89 -2.88
CA MET A 318 -8.12 -23.87 -3.89
C MET A 318 -7.35 -23.23 -5.06
N LEU A 319 -7.74 -22.01 -5.48
CA LEU A 319 -7.07 -21.29 -6.57
C LEU A 319 -5.67 -20.78 -6.17
N ILE A 320 -5.48 -20.38 -4.91
CA ILE A 320 -4.20 -19.87 -4.40
C ILE A 320 -3.27 -21.02 -3.96
N HIS A 321 -3.81 -22.10 -3.42
CA HIS A 321 -3.09 -23.30 -2.98
C HIS A 321 -3.49 -24.53 -3.81
N PRO A 322 -3.12 -24.62 -5.11
CA PRO A 322 -3.53 -25.73 -5.98
C PRO A 322 -2.93 -27.09 -5.61
N THR A 323 -1.95 -27.12 -4.69
CA THR A 323 -1.34 -28.34 -4.12
C THR A 323 -1.93 -28.74 -2.76
N SER A 324 -3.02 -28.10 -2.32
CA SER A 324 -3.72 -28.43 -1.08
C SER A 324 -4.52 -29.74 -1.17
N GLY A 325 -4.79 -30.35 -0.01
CA GLY A 325 -5.65 -31.53 0.06
C GLY A 325 -7.06 -31.19 -0.41
N THR A 326 -7.57 -30.03 0.02
CA THR A 326 -8.85 -29.46 -0.42
C THR A 326 -8.94 -29.31 -1.94
N ALA A 327 -7.95 -28.68 -2.59
CA ALA A 327 -7.96 -28.49 -4.05
C ALA A 327 -7.97 -29.82 -4.83
N THR A 328 -7.37 -30.87 -4.27
CA THR A 328 -7.36 -32.22 -4.86
C THR A 328 -8.68 -32.96 -4.61
N ALA A 329 -9.20 -32.89 -3.38
CA ALA A 329 -10.38 -33.64 -2.93
C ALA A 329 -11.74 -33.01 -3.32
N ALA A 330 -11.74 -31.74 -3.76
CA ALA A 330 -12.94 -30.99 -4.17
C ALA A 330 -12.98 -30.66 -5.67
N ALA A 331 -12.09 -31.23 -6.47
CA ALA A 331 -12.06 -31.04 -7.93
C ALA A 331 -13.40 -31.48 -8.57
N GLY A 332 -14.15 -30.49 -9.10
CA GLY A 332 -15.46 -30.71 -9.73
C GLY A 332 -16.67 -30.57 -8.78
N LEU A 333 -16.49 -30.14 -7.52
CA LEU A 333 -17.59 -29.80 -6.63
C LEU A 333 -18.00 -28.33 -6.80
N GLU A 334 -19.30 -28.09 -7.03
CA GLU A 334 -19.87 -26.73 -7.14
C GLU A 334 -20.72 -26.33 -5.93
N GLN A 335 -21.13 -27.28 -5.07
CA GLN A 335 -22.02 -27.00 -3.94
C GLN A 335 -21.24 -26.37 -2.76
N PRO A 336 -21.59 -25.16 -2.29
CA PRO A 336 -20.83 -24.47 -1.24
C PRO A 336 -20.65 -25.27 0.06
N LEU A 337 -21.70 -25.98 0.50
CA LEU A 337 -21.65 -26.82 1.70
C LEU A 337 -20.63 -27.96 1.56
N GLN A 338 -20.57 -28.60 0.39
CA GLN A 338 -19.64 -29.71 0.13
C GLN A 338 -18.19 -29.21 0.04
N LEU A 339 -17.97 -28.02 -0.54
CA LEU A 339 -16.66 -27.36 -0.54
C LEU A 339 -16.17 -27.09 0.89
N VAL A 340 -17.03 -26.51 1.74
CA VAL A 340 -16.70 -26.24 3.15
C VAL A 340 -16.44 -27.54 3.92
N GLN A 341 -17.26 -28.58 3.75
CA GLN A 341 -17.02 -29.91 4.34
C GLN A 341 -15.67 -30.52 3.91
N LYS A 342 -15.23 -30.32 2.66
CA LYS A 342 -13.91 -30.77 2.20
C LYS A 342 -12.76 -29.96 2.77
N TYR A 343 -12.90 -28.64 2.91
CA TYR A 343 -11.90 -27.80 3.56
C TYR A 343 -11.68 -28.19 5.03
N ILE A 344 -12.78 -28.40 5.76
CA ILE A 344 -12.79 -28.88 7.16
C ILE A 344 -12.13 -30.27 7.29
N ALA A 345 -12.23 -31.10 6.25
CA ALA A 345 -11.63 -32.44 6.28
C ALA A 345 -10.09 -32.43 6.18
N GLU A 346 -9.51 -31.54 5.34
CA GLU A 346 -8.13 -31.66 4.82
C GLU A 346 -7.16 -30.53 5.26
N ASP A 347 -7.55 -29.24 5.20
CA ASP A 347 -6.63 -28.09 5.38
C ASP A 347 -6.94 -27.18 6.59
N CYS A 348 -8.07 -27.38 7.27
CA CYS A 348 -8.53 -26.58 8.41
C CYS A 348 -7.72 -26.85 9.71
N ALA A 349 -7.47 -25.81 10.51
CA ALA A 349 -6.75 -25.92 11.78
C ALA A 349 -7.69 -26.15 12.99
N ASP A 350 -8.79 -25.39 13.13
CA ASP A 350 -9.84 -25.68 14.12
C ASP A 350 -11.01 -26.46 13.49
N LYS A 351 -10.73 -27.72 13.18
CA LYS A 351 -11.73 -28.67 12.69
C LYS A 351 -12.92 -28.80 13.64
N SER A 352 -12.67 -28.85 14.95
CA SER A 352 -13.69 -28.99 16.00
C SER A 352 -14.69 -27.83 16.02
N GLY A 353 -14.20 -26.59 15.94
CA GLY A 353 -15.04 -25.40 15.86
C GLY A 353 -15.87 -25.39 14.58
N LEU A 354 -15.24 -25.58 13.42
CA LEU A 354 -15.96 -25.52 12.14
C LEU A 354 -16.99 -26.66 11.96
N GLU A 355 -16.72 -27.88 12.43
CA GLU A 355 -17.69 -28.99 12.40
C GLU A 355 -18.93 -28.68 13.26
N LEU A 356 -18.74 -28.16 14.47
CA LEU A 356 -19.84 -27.75 15.35
C LEU A 356 -20.67 -26.61 14.75
N MET A 357 -20.00 -25.64 14.14
CA MET A 357 -20.64 -24.48 13.50
C MET A 357 -21.43 -24.86 12.24
N LEU A 358 -20.92 -25.80 11.44
CA LEU A 358 -21.63 -26.34 10.29
C LEU A 358 -22.87 -27.15 10.71
N LEU A 359 -22.76 -27.97 11.76
CA LEU A 359 -23.91 -28.69 12.34
C LEU A 359 -24.99 -27.72 12.84
N ARG A 360 -24.60 -26.70 13.61
CA ARG A 360 -25.49 -25.64 14.11
C ARG A 360 -26.19 -24.89 12.97
N HIS A 361 -25.48 -24.61 11.88
CA HIS A 361 -26.05 -24.00 10.68
C HIS A 361 -27.07 -24.93 9.99
N GLU A 362 -26.76 -26.22 9.84
CA GLU A 362 -27.71 -27.20 9.27
C GLU A 362 -28.98 -27.34 10.11
N GLU A 363 -28.88 -27.41 11.44
CA GLU A 363 -30.04 -27.45 12.34
C GLU A 363 -30.90 -26.19 12.21
N LEU A 364 -30.27 -25.01 12.19
CA LEU A 364 -30.94 -23.73 12.02
C LEU A 364 -31.65 -23.64 10.66
N GLN A 365 -31.05 -24.20 9.59
CA GLN A 365 -31.67 -24.31 8.26
C GLN A 365 -32.83 -25.33 8.21
N ARG A 366 -32.73 -26.47 8.90
CA ARG A 366 -33.85 -27.43 9.04
C ARG A 366 -35.03 -26.80 9.79
N ASN A 367 -34.75 -26.07 10.88
CA ASN A 367 -35.75 -25.35 11.65
C ASN A 367 -36.43 -24.25 10.81
N LYS A 368 -35.66 -23.42 10.08
CA LYS A 368 -36.21 -22.42 9.14
C LYS A 368 -37.22 -23.03 8.16
N ARG A 369 -36.90 -24.19 7.58
CA ARG A 369 -37.79 -24.91 6.65
C ARG A 369 -39.06 -25.41 7.34
N GLN A 370 -38.94 -26.06 8.49
CA GLN A 370 -40.12 -26.49 9.26
C GLN A 370 -41.05 -25.32 9.64
N PHE A 371 -40.48 -24.15 9.94
CA PHE A 371 -41.27 -22.93 10.16
C PHE A 371 -41.90 -22.37 8.87
N SER A 372 -41.22 -22.38 7.73
CA SER A 372 -41.83 -21.95 6.46
C SER A 372 -42.95 -22.89 6.01
N ASP A 373 -42.72 -24.19 6.11
CA ASP A 373 -43.66 -25.22 5.64
C ASP A 373 -44.90 -25.24 6.54
N GLY A 374 -44.71 -25.07 7.86
CA GLY A 374 -45.78 -24.86 8.83
C GLY A 374 -46.56 -23.56 8.62
N ALA A 375 -45.90 -22.47 8.22
CA ALA A 375 -46.57 -21.20 7.89
C ALA A 375 -47.39 -21.30 6.60
N ILE A 376 -46.88 -21.97 5.56
CA ILE A 376 -47.61 -22.25 4.32
C ILE A 376 -48.86 -23.10 4.62
N ALA A 377 -48.70 -24.19 5.37
CA ALA A 377 -49.82 -25.03 5.80
C ALA A 377 -50.87 -24.28 6.65
N ALA A 378 -50.44 -23.35 7.51
CA ALA A 378 -51.34 -22.51 8.30
C ALA A 378 -52.05 -21.41 7.48
N HIS A 379 -51.47 -20.99 6.35
CA HIS A 379 -52.08 -20.04 5.42
C HIS A 379 -52.94 -20.70 4.33
N GLY A 380 -52.89 -22.03 4.16
CA GLY A 380 -53.77 -22.78 3.27
C GLY A 380 -53.47 -22.62 1.78
N LEU A 381 -52.18 -22.48 1.44
CA LEU A 381 -51.65 -22.41 0.07
C LEU A 381 -50.96 -23.72 -0.35
#